data_AF-A0A6P1FK29-F1
#
_entry.id   AF-A0A6P1FK29-F1
#
_cell.length_a   1.000
_cell.length_b   1.000
_cell.length_c   1.000
_cell.angle_alpha   90.00
_cell.angle_beta   90.00
_cell.angle_gamma   90.00
#
_symmetry.space_group_name_H-M   'P 1'
#
loop_
_entity.id
_entity.type
_entity.pdbx_description
1 polymer ?
#
loop_
_entity_poly.entity_id
_entity_poly.type
_entity_poly.pdbx_seq_one_letter_code
_entity_poly.pdbx_strand_id
1 'polypeptide(L)'
;MTSSALLLHLAPAPRLAASPDDAALFHAAPGSRRGAAEASLVLVPFRAGAPSGSLRFELSGADPSLVARACLGALGRFGRVQQALALVHPGEEGPESCEGLVTALEERARRLPGLALRVAVLPSSGRDDGSESDDRDDQRAVAAAVDRLLDRHPRAELPDVLLSGVDDLVRRALTGPDPDVRPAGLAALIVAVQRSRGADHVLRSARSGDPGAAGALAPLLRRAAAVAPASERAGVLVLHARLLVGQGCADEAGRLADEAVARDPHHAGARRVAAALAADQRERAA
;
A
#
# COMPACT_ATOMS: atom_id res chain seq x y z
N MET A 1 -60.57 16.12 21.87
CA MET A 1 -59.49 15.18 21.53
C MET A 1 -58.55 15.84 20.55
N THR A 2 -57.36 16.27 21.00
CA THR A 2 -56.22 16.59 20.14
C THR A 2 -54.96 16.35 20.96
N SER A 3 -54.40 15.14 20.87
CA SER A 3 -53.11 14.80 21.47
C SER A 3 -51.99 15.45 20.67
N SER A 4 -51.32 16.42 21.27
CA SER A 4 -50.05 16.96 20.79
C SER A 4 -48.96 15.91 21.03
N ALA A 5 -48.47 15.29 19.95
CA ALA A 5 -47.28 14.46 20.00
C ALA A 5 -46.05 15.37 20.15
N LEU A 6 -45.42 15.31 21.33
CA LEU A 6 -44.09 15.87 21.57
C LEU A 6 -43.09 15.15 20.66
N LEU A 7 -42.72 15.79 19.55
CA LEU A 7 -41.56 15.42 18.76
C LEU A 7 -40.30 15.70 19.60
N LEU A 8 -39.85 14.68 20.33
CA LEU A 8 -38.50 14.62 20.85
C LEU A 8 -37.55 14.57 19.65
N HIS A 9 -37.09 15.74 19.19
CA HIS A 9 -35.89 15.83 18.38
C HIS A 9 -34.72 15.34 19.22
N LEU A 10 -34.40 14.05 19.09
CA LEU A 10 -33.08 13.55 19.47
C LEU A 10 -32.06 14.32 18.64
N ALA A 11 -31.35 15.23 19.30
CA ALA A 11 -30.18 15.87 18.70
C ALA A 11 -29.22 14.77 18.22
N PRO A 12 -28.61 14.92 17.04
CA PRO A 12 -27.59 13.99 16.58
C PRO A 12 -26.47 13.94 17.63
N ALA A 13 -26.05 12.72 17.97
CA ALA A 13 -24.95 12.49 18.90
C ALA A 13 -23.71 13.29 18.43
N PRO A 14 -22.90 13.83 19.35
CA PRO A 14 -21.71 14.58 19.00
C PRO A 14 -20.81 13.73 18.08
N ARG A 15 -20.53 14.27 16.89
CA ARG A 15 -19.66 13.66 15.88
C ARG A 15 -18.27 13.49 16.51
N LEU A 16 -17.84 12.25 16.73
CA LEU A 16 -16.51 11.96 17.25
C LEU A 16 -15.51 12.16 16.11
N ALA A 17 -14.58 13.10 16.29
CA ALA A 17 -13.40 13.17 15.44
C ALA A 17 -12.69 11.81 15.46
N ALA A 18 -12.14 11.39 14.32
CA ALA A 18 -11.37 10.15 14.24
C ALA A 18 -10.26 10.17 15.30
N SER A 19 -10.18 9.13 16.12
CA SER A 19 -9.05 8.94 17.03
C SER A 19 -7.76 8.78 16.22
N PRO A 20 -6.57 9.13 16.74
CA PRO A 20 -5.30 8.73 16.12
C PRO A 20 -5.22 7.23 15.79
N ASP A 21 -5.88 6.38 16.59
CA ASP A 21 -5.98 4.93 16.33
C ASP A 21 -6.86 4.61 15.10
N ASP A 22 -7.91 5.39 14.86
CA ASP A 22 -8.79 5.24 13.71
C ASP A 22 -8.06 5.65 12.40
N ALA A 23 -7.23 6.68 12.45
CA ALA A 23 -6.39 7.10 11.34
C ALA A 23 -5.33 6.04 11.00
N ALA A 24 -4.71 5.42 12.01
CA ALA A 24 -3.78 4.31 11.81
C ALA A 24 -4.44 3.12 11.11
N LEU A 25 -5.70 2.80 11.45
CA LEU A 25 -6.48 1.75 10.79
C LEU A 25 -6.80 2.07 9.32
N PHE A 26 -7.01 3.34 8.97
CA PHE A 26 -7.19 3.76 7.58
C PHE A 26 -5.94 3.52 6.74
N HIS A 27 -4.76 3.88 7.25
CA HIS A 27 -3.48 3.70 6.56
C HIS A 27 -3.02 2.24 6.51
N ALA A 28 -3.39 1.43 7.50
CA ALA A 28 -3.09 0.00 7.54
C ALA A 28 -3.98 -0.84 6.59
N ALA A 29 -5.11 -0.30 6.12
CA ALA A 29 -5.99 -1.03 5.22
C ALA A 29 -5.32 -1.27 3.84
N PRO A 30 -5.39 -2.49 3.26
CA PRO A 30 -4.82 -2.77 1.96
C PRO A 30 -5.38 -1.83 0.87
N GLY A 31 -4.50 -1.25 0.05
CA GLY A 31 -4.88 -0.26 -0.97
C GLY A 31 -4.90 1.19 -0.50
N SER A 32 -4.38 1.49 0.70
CA SER A 32 -4.29 2.83 1.31
C SER A 32 -3.35 3.83 0.62
N ARG A 33 -2.79 3.50 -0.53
CA ARG A 33 -1.90 4.39 -1.32
C ARG A 33 -2.54 4.74 -2.68
N ARG A 34 -3.52 5.64 -2.64
CA ARG A 34 -3.93 6.48 -3.77
C ARG A 34 -4.15 7.89 -3.26
N GLY A 35 -3.81 8.87 -4.10
CA GLY A 35 -3.62 10.27 -3.76
C GLY A 35 -4.77 10.89 -2.98
N ALA A 36 -4.43 11.86 -2.12
CA ALA A 36 -5.35 12.65 -1.32
C ALA A 36 -6.41 13.45 -2.12
N ALA A 37 -6.41 13.36 -3.45
CA ALA A 37 -7.33 14.05 -4.34
C ALA A 37 -8.75 13.47 -4.29
N GLU A 38 -8.90 12.15 -4.16
CA GLU A 38 -10.20 11.48 -4.31
C GLU A 38 -10.80 11.08 -2.95
N ALA A 39 -12.10 11.32 -2.80
CA ALA A 39 -12.86 10.88 -1.65
C ALA A 39 -12.86 9.34 -1.60
N SER A 40 -12.65 8.77 -0.42
CA SER A 40 -12.61 7.31 -0.25
C SER A 40 -13.21 6.88 1.08
N LEU A 41 -13.67 5.63 1.13
CA LEU A 41 -14.28 5.04 2.30
C LEU A 41 -13.63 3.70 2.62
N VAL A 42 -13.24 3.50 3.88
CA VAL A 42 -12.74 2.23 4.39
C VAL A 42 -13.71 1.66 5.41
N LEU A 43 -14.17 0.42 5.22
CA LEU A 43 -14.95 -0.32 6.23
C LEU A 43 -14.07 -1.34 6.93
N VAL A 44 -14.05 -1.30 8.25
CA VAL A 44 -13.31 -2.23 9.11
C VAL A 44 -14.33 -3.00 9.97
N PRO A 45 -14.66 -4.25 9.64
CA PRO A 45 -15.47 -5.11 10.50
C PRO A 45 -14.68 -5.61 11.71
N PHE A 46 -15.35 -5.66 12.87
CA PHE A 46 -14.80 -6.18 14.11
C PHE A 46 -15.48 -7.49 14.50
N ARG A 47 -14.69 -8.43 15.04
CA ARG A 47 -15.15 -9.66 15.68
C ARG A 47 -14.48 -9.78 17.04
N ALA A 48 -15.28 -9.95 18.10
CA ALA A 48 -14.80 -10.00 19.48
C ALA A 48 -13.89 -8.81 19.85
N GLY A 49 -14.19 -7.61 19.33
CA GLY A 49 -13.40 -6.39 19.58
C GLY A 49 -12.14 -6.23 18.74
N ALA A 50 -11.77 -7.22 17.91
CA ALA A 50 -10.59 -7.14 17.04
C ALA A 50 -10.98 -6.91 15.56
N PRO A 51 -10.19 -6.14 14.78
CA PRO A 51 -10.37 -6.00 13.34
C PRO A 51 -10.25 -7.37 12.64
N SER A 52 -11.23 -7.71 11.80
CA SER A 52 -11.27 -9.00 11.08
C SER A 52 -10.91 -8.87 9.59
N GLY A 53 -10.60 -7.65 9.14
CA GLY A 53 -10.24 -7.31 7.77
C GLY A 53 -10.66 -5.89 7.44
N SER A 54 -10.60 -5.51 6.16
CA SER A 54 -11.13 -4.22 5.70
C SER A 54 -11.59 -4.24 4.24
N LEU A 55 -12.44 -3.27 3.90
CA LEU A 55 -12.94 -2.94 2.57
C LEU A 55 -12.50 -1.52 2.24
N ARG A 56 -12.03 -1.25 1.03
CA ARG A 56 -11.82 0.12 0.55
C ARG A 56 -12.71 0.37 -0.67
N PHE A 57 -13.30 1.55 -0.71
CA PHE A 57 -14.14 2.03 -1.79
C PHE A 57 -13.62 3.39 -2.24
N GLU A 58 -13.49 3.55 -3.55
CA GLU A 58 -13.30 4.86 -4.18
C GLU A 58 -14.69 5.48 -4.36
N LEU A 59 -14.84 6.72 -3.89
CA LEU A 59 -16.11 7.42 -3.95
C LEU A 59 -16.13 8.27 -5.21
N SER A 60 -16.67 7.72 -6.30
CA SER A 60 -17.17 8.53 -7.41
C SER A 60 -18.42 9.27 -6.95
N GLY A 61 -18.71 10.48 -7.46
CA GLY A 61 -19.86 11.34 -7.11
C GLY A 61 -21.27 10.78 -7.39
N ALA A 62 -21.48 9.51 -7.07
CA ALA A 62 -22.72 8.79 -7.10
C ALA A 62 -23.59 9.11 -5.87
N ASP A 63 -24.88 8.79 -5.96
CA ASP A 63 -25.85 9.01 -4.89
C ASP A 63 -25.37 8.38 -3.54
N PRO A 64 -25.28 9.17 -2.46
CA PRO A 64 -24.83 8.70 -1.15
C PRO A 64 -25.61 7.50 -0.60
N SER A 65 -26.92 7.41 -0.89
CA SER A 65 -27.76 6.30 -0.42
C SER A 65 -27.41 4.97 -1.10
N LEU A 66 -27.16 5.00 -2.41
CA LEU A 66 -26.68 3.85 -3.17
C LEU A 66 -25.29 3.40 -2.70
N VAL A 67 -24.37 4.34 -2.48
CA VAL A 67 -23.03 4.05 -1.98
C VAL A 67 -23.12 3.39 -0.60
N ALA A 68 -23.87 3.97 0.34
CA ALA A 68 -24.05 3.40 1.68
C ALA A 68 -24.63 1.98 1.64
N ARG A 69 -25.61 1.73 0.75
CA ARG A 69 -26.20 0.40 0.56
C ARG A 69 -25.18 -0.60 0.02
N ALA A 70 -24.37 -0.22 -0.97
CA ALA A 70 -23.35 -1.07 -1.56
C ALA A 70 -22.24 -1.39 -0.55
N CYS A 71 -21.70 -0.37 0.12
CA CYS A 71 -20.62 -0.50 1.09
C CYS A 71 -21.02 -1.41 2.26
N LEU A 72 -22.18 -1.17 2.88
CA LEU A 72 -22.64 -2.00 4.00
C LEU A 72 -23.09 -3.40 3.54
N GLY A 73 -23.60 -3.55 2.32
CA GLY A 73 -23.89 -4.86 1.73
C GLY A 73 -22.62 -5.71 1.56
N ALA A 74 -21.52 -5.09 1.18
CA ALA A 74 -20.23 -5.76 1.00
C ALA A 74 -19.65 -6.33 2.31
N LEU A 75 -20.08 -5.84 3.49
CA LEU A 75 -19.70 -6.44 4.78
C LEU A 75 -20.12 -7.91 4.89
N GLY A 76 -21.13 -8.33 4.14
CA GLY A 76 -21.56 -9.73 4.08
C GLY A 76 -20.44 -10.70 3.67
N ARG A 77 -19.38 -10.22 2.98
CA ARG A 77 -18.20 -11.05 2.67
C ARG A 77 -17.50 -11.58 3.92
N PHE A 78 -17.64 -10.90 5.06
CA PHE A 78 -17.07 -11.28 6.34
C PHE A 78 -18.07 -12.03 7.22
N GLY A 79 -19.17 -12.54 6.65
CA GLY A 79 -20.24 -13.22 7.38
C GLY A 79 -21.03 -12.26 8.28
N ARG A 80 -21.52 -12.77 9.42
CA ARG A 80 -22.31 -11.98 10.39
C ARG A 80 -21.42 -11.01 11.16
N VAL A 81 -21.33 -9.78 10.67
CA VAL A 81 -20.63 -8.66 11.33
C VAL A 81 -21.56 -7.99 12.34
N GLN A 82 -21.11 -7.88 13.59
CA GLN A 82 -21.87 -7.21 14.66
C GLN A 82 -21.40 -5.79 14.92
N GLN A 83 -20.15 -5.48 14.56
CA GLN A 83 -19.53 -4.17 14.78
C GLN A 83 -18.70 -3.80 13.56
N ALA A 84 -18.77 -2.55 13.11
CA ALA A 84 -17.95 -2.04 12.03
C ALA A 84 -17.59 -0.56 12.25
N LEU A 85 -16.44 -0.16 11.72
CA LEU A 85 -16.00 1.23 11.62
C LEU A 85 -15.95 1.64 10.14
N ALA A 86 -16.61 2.74 9.80
CA ALA A 86 -16.50 3.40 8.50
C ALA A 86 -15.62 4.63 8.62
N LEU A 87 -14.49 4.63 7.92
CA LEU A 87 -13.55 5.74 7.85
C LEU A 87 -13.72 6.43 6.51
N VAL A 88 -14.16 7.68 6.52
CA VAL A 88 -14.40 8.47 5.31
C VAL A 88 -13.27 9.49 5.17
N HIS A 89 -12.56 9.42 4.05
CA HIS A 89 -11.60 10.44 3.66
C HIS A 89 -12.28 11.40 2.67
N PRO A 90 -12.35 12.70 2.98
CA PRO A 90 -13.11 13.65 2.18
C PRO A 90 -12.49 14.02 0.83
N GLY A 91 -11.22 13.71 0.60
CA GLY A 91 -10.51 14.19 -0.58
C GLY A 91 -10.27 15.71 -0.49
N GLU A 92 -10.16 16.37 -1.65
CA GLU A 92 -9.87 17.81 -1.74
C GLU A 92 -11.07 18.72 -1.39
N GLU A 93 -12.30 18.22 -1.49
CA GLU A 93 -13.51 19.01 -1.22
C GLU A 93 -13.77 19.25 0.28
N GLY A 94 -12.96 18.65 1.17
CA GLY A 94 -13.04 18.84 2.60
C GLY A 94 -14.18 18.06 3.29
N PRO A 95 -14.20 17.98 4.62
CA PRO A 95 -15.09 17.10 5.40
C PRO A 95 -16.58 17.38 5.20
N GLU A 96 -16.94 18.60 4.82
CA GLU A 96 -18.33 19.02 4.57
C GLU A 96 -18.95 18.30 3.35
N SER A 97 -18.15 17.97 2.34
CA SER A 97 -18.60 17.19 1.17
C SER A 97 -19.13 15.80 1.52
N CYS A 98 -18.72 15.26 2.67
CA CYS A 98 -19.04 13.90 3.09
C CYS A 98 -20.31 13.80 3.94
N GLU A 99 -20.95 14.91 4.31
CA GLU A 99 -22.10 14.89 5.22
C GLU A 99 -23.26 14.01 4.72
N GLY A 100 -23.56 14.09 3.42
CA GLY A 100 -24.61 13.27 2.80
C GLY A 100 -24.30 11.77 2.89
N LEU A 101 -23.02 11.39 2.71
CA LEU A 101 -22.58 10.01 2.78
C LEU A 101 -22.55 9.47 4.23
N VAL A 102 -22.06 10.27 5.17
CA VAL A 102 -22.08 9.92 6.60
C VAL A 102 -23.52 9.67 7.05
N THR A 103 -24.44 10.59 6.72
CA THR A 103 -25.86 10.46 7.06
C THR A 103 -26.45 9.19 6.44
N ALA A 104 -26.17 8.93 5.16
CA ALA A 104 -26.66 7.74 4.47
C ALA A 104 -26.14 6.43 5.08
N LEU A 105 -24.87 6.38 5.51
CA LEU A 105 -24.27 5.22 6.18
C LEU A 105 -24.93 4.95 7.53
N GLU A 106 -25.11 5.99 8.35
CA GLU A 106 -25.75 5.89 9.65
C GLU A 106 -27.22 5.48 9.55
N GLU A 107 -27.97 6.09 8.63
CA GLU A 107 -29.36 5.71 8.36
C GLU A 107 -29.49 4.27 7.88
N ARG A 108 -28.61 3.85 6.98
CA ARG A 108 -28.63 2.48 6.46
C ARG A 108 -28.25 1.48 7.53
N ALA A 109 -27.25 1.76 8.36
CA ALA A 109 -26.83 0.91 9.47
C ALA A 109 -27.95 0.73 10.50
N ARG A 110 -28.70 1.78 10.83
CA ARG A 110 -29.88 1.70 11.72
C ARG A 110 -30.96 0.73 11.22
N ARG A 111 -31.04 0.51 9.90
CA ARG A 111 -31.99 -0.44 9.28
C ARG A 111 -31.44 -1.88 9.21
N LEU A 112 -30.21 -2.12 9.66
CA LEU A 112 -29.58 -3.44 9.67
C LEU A 112 -29.55 -3.99 11.11
N PRO A 113 -30.47 -4.92 11.47
CA PRO A 113 -30.56 -5.42 12.84
C PRO A 113 -29.29 -6.19 13.21
N GLY A 114 -28.66 -5.80 14.32
CA GLY A 114 -27.48 -6.45 14.87
C GLY A 114 -26.13 -5.92 14.38
N LEU A 115 -26.10 -4.84 13.60
CA LEU A 115 -24.87 -4.12 13.24
C LEU A 115 -24.75 -2.81 14.02
N ALA A 116 -23.70 -2.67 14.81
CA ALA A 116 -23.27 -1.40 15.37
C ALA A 116 -22.22 -0.78 14.43
N LEU A 117 -22.57 0.30 13.75
CA LEU A 117 -21.66 1.05 12.87
C LEU A 117 -21.22 2.33 13.58
N ARG A 118 -19.91 2.57 13.62
CA ARG A 118 -19.32 3.89 13.92
C ARG A 118 -18.82 4.49 12.61
N VAL A 119 -19.12 5.76 12.35
CA VAL A 119 -18.61 6.50 11.20
C VAL A 119 -17.67 7.59 11.71
N ALA A 120 -16.49 7.70 11.11
CA ALA A 120 -15.50 8.71 11.41
C ALA A 120 -15.02 9.35 10.12
N VAL A 121 -15.00 10.69 10.08
CA VAL A 121 -14.46 11.45 8.95
C VAL A 121 -13.05 11.88 9.31
N LEU A 122 -12.10 11.55 8.44
CA LEU A 122 -10.71 11.96 8.61
C LEU A 122 -10.59 13.46 8.33
N PRO A 123 -9.79 14.21 9.11
CA PRO A 123 -9.52 15.60 8.80
C PRO A 123 -8.91 15.70 7.41
N SER A 124 -9.40 16.62 6.59
CA SER A 124 -8.72 17.01 5.36
C SER A 124 -7.36 17.55 5.76
N SER A 125 -6.29 16.80 5.45
CA SER A 125 -4.93 17.27 5.66
C SER A 125 -4.74 18.49 4.76
N GLY A 126 -4.84 19.69 5.36
CA GLY A 126 -4.40 20.93 4.72
C GLY A 126 -2.97 20.73 4.25
N ARG A 127 -2.70 21.14 3.01
CA ARG A 127 -1.37 21.11 2.40
C ARG A 127 -0.35 21.67 3.38
N ASP A 128 0.58 20.83 3.79
CA ASP A 128 1.91 21.26 4.21
C ASP A 128 2.78 21.10 2.97
N ASP A 129 2.81 22.15 2.14
CA ASP A 129 3.61 22.24 0.93
C ASP A 129 5.06 22.48 1.33
N GLY A 130 5.92 21.51 1.03
CA GLY A 130 7.36 21.77 0.97
C GLY A 130 8.29 20.59 1.21
N SER A 131 7.95 19.36 0.80
CA SER A 131 8.99 18.35 0.52
C SER A 131 8.48 17.04 -0.10
N GLU A 132 7.18 16.72 0.01
CA GLU A 132 6.64 15.39 -0.34
C GLU A 132 5.90 15.30 -1.70
N SER A 133 5.78 16.40 -2.44
CA SER A 133 5.04 16.45 -3.71
C SER A 133 5.73 15.63 -4.81
N ASP A 134 7.05 15.82 -4.96
CA ASP A 134 7.82 15.16 -6.02
C ASP A 134 7.87 13.64 -5.82
N ASP A 135 8.00 13.17 -4.57
CA ASP A 135 8.03 11.73 -4.24
C ASP A 135 6.69 11.03 -4.52
N ARG A 136 5.56 11.72 -4.32
CA ARG A 136 4.22 11.17 -4.58
C ARG A 136 3.90 11.14 -6.07
N ASP A 137 4.35 12.13 -6.83
CA ASP A 137 4.19 12.15 -8.29
C ASP A 137 5.08 11.11 -8.96
N ASP A 138 6.32 10.93 -8.47
CA ASP A 138 7.20 9.84 -8.88
C ASP A 138 6.56 8.47 -8.61
N GLN A 139 5.98 8.26 -7.42
CA GLN A 139 5.32 7.00 -7.09
C GLN A 139 4.13 6.70 -8.01
N ARG A 140 3.29 7.71 -8.33
CA ARG A 140 2.16 7.54 -9.26
C ARG A 140 2.65 7.25 -10.69
N ALA A 141 3.67 7.97 -11.15
CA ALA A 141 4.26 7.77 -12.47
C ALA A 141 4.86 6.37 -12.61
N VAL A 142 5.56 5.89 -11.58
CA VAL A 142 6.10 4.52 -11.53
C VAL A 142 4.98 3.50 -11.53
N ALA A 143 3.96 3.64 -10.69
CA ALA A 143 2.83 2.71 -10.65
C ALA A 143 2.12 2.61 -12.01
N ALA A 144 1.79 3.75 -12.62
CA ALA A 144 1.18 3.77 -13.94
C ALA A 144 2.07 3.14 -15.04
N ALA A 145 3.39 3.30 -14.94
CA ALA A 145 4.32 2.66 -15.85
C ALA A 145 4.44 1.14 -15.60
N VAL A 146 4.44 0.68 -14.35
CA VAL A 146 4.42 -0.74 -13.99
C VAL A 146 3.14 -1.40 -14.50
N ASP A 147 1.98 -0.79 -14.28
CA ASP A 147 0.69 -1.30 -14.77
C ASP A 147 0.71 -1.47 -16.30
N ARG A 148 1.15 -0.45 -17.04
CA ARG A 148 1.30 -0.54 -18.51
C ARG A 148 2.23 -1.66 -18.97
N LEU A 149 3.27 -1.97 -18.19
CA LEU A 149 4.22 -3.04 -18.49
C LEU A 149 3.66 -4.43 -18.16
N LEU A 150 2.81 -4.53 -17.12
CA LEU A 150 2.19 -5.77 -16.67
C LEU A 150 0.87 -6.10 -17.40
N ASP A 151 0.15 -5.09 -17.90
CA ASP A 151 -1.03 -5.23 -18.76
C ASP A 151 -0.72 -6.03 -20.04
N ARG A 152 0.56 -6.03 -20.44
CA ARG A 152 1.10 -7.00 -21.38
C ARG A 152 1.26 -8.32 -20.63
N HIS A 153 0.34 -9.26 -20.88
CA HIS A 153 0.27 -10.65 -20.37
C HIS A 153 1.40 -11.03 -19.39
N PRO A 154 1.13 -11.51 -18.16
CA PRO A 154 2.12 -11.63 -17.06
C PRO A 154 3.39 -12.46 -17.36
N ARG A 155 3.43 -13.19 -18.48
CA ARG A 155 4.59 -13.93 -18.99
C ARG A 155 5.33 -13.28 -20.18
N ALA A 156 4.85 -12.16 -20.71
CA ALA A 156 5.42 -11.51 -21.89
C ALA A 156 6.78 -10.92 -21.55
N GLU A 157 7.85 -11.33 -22.26
CA GLU A 157 9.20 -10.83 -22.03
C GLU A 157 9.24 -9.29 -22.08
N LEU A 158 10.08 -8.69 -21.21
CA LEU A 158 10.30 -7.25 -21.26
C LEU A 158 11.01 -6.96 -22.59
N PRO A 159 10.53 -5.98 -23.38
CA PRO A 159 11.22 -5.57 -24.61
C PRO A 159 12.71 -5.32 -24.36
N ASP A 160 13.58 -5.75 -25.28
CA ASP A 160 15.04 -5.61 -25.16
C ASP A 160 15.48 -4.16 -24.90
N VAL A 161 14.78 -3.19 -25.48
CA VAL A 161 15.03 -1.76 -25.26
C VAL A 161 14.87 -1.38 -23.78
N LEU A 162 13.90 -1.96 -23.07
CA LEU A 162 13.69 -1.72 -21.65
C LEU A 162 14.71 -2.46 -20.80
N LEU A 163 15.12 -3.67 -21.19
CA LEU A 163 16.20 -4.41 -20.52
C LEU A 163 17.53 -3.66 -20.63
N SER A 164 17.89 -3.16 -21.82
CA SER A 164 19.05 -2.30 -22.02
C SER A 164 18.98 -1.03 -21.18
N GLY A 165 17.78 -0.42 -21.07
CA GLY A 165 17.57 0.74 -20.19
C GLY A 165 17.76 0.42 -18.70
N VAL A 166 17.39 -0.78 -18.25
CA VAL A 166 17.67 -1.27 -16.89
C VAL A 166 19.18 -1.47 -16.70
N ASP A 167 19.86 -2.04 -17.69
CA ASP A 167 21.32 -2.24 -17.64
C ASP A 167 22.09 -0.92 -17.56
N ASP A 168 21.66 0.08 -18.33
CA ASP A 168 22.23 1.42 -18.26
C ASP A 168 21.93 2.11 -16.92
N LEU A 169 20.73 1.91 -16.36
CA LEU A 169 20.39 2.43 -15.02
C LEU A 169 21.25 1.79 -13.93
N VAL A 170 21.40 0.46 -13.95
CA VAL A 170 22.25 -0.29 -13.01
C VAL A 170 23.71 0.16 -13.17
N ARG A 171 24.21 0.29 -14.40
CA ARG A 171 25.58 0.76 -14.67
C ARG A 171 25.81 2.17 -14.11
N ARG A 172 24.88 3.10 -14.32
CA ARG A 172 24.98 4.47 -13.79
C ARG A 172 24.97 4.48 -12.26
N ALA A 173 24.13 3.67 -11.63
CA ALA A 173 24.08 3.51 -10.18
C ALA A 173 25.38 2.91 -9.60
N LEU A 174 26.04 2.01 -10.34
CA LEU A 174 27.34 1.47 -9.95
C LEU A 174 28.46 2.52 -10.04
N THR A 175 28.34 3.51 -10.93
CA THR A 175 29.36 4.57 -11.12
C THR A 175 29.16 5.80 -10.25
N GLY A 176 27.98 6.01 -9.66
CA GLY A 176 27.70 7.21 -8.86
C GLY A 176 26.47 7.05 -7.95
N PRO A 177 26.44 7.76 -6.81
CA PRO A 177 25.45 7.56 -5.76
C PRO A 177 24.03 8.05 -6.09
N ASP A 178 23.90 8.94 -7.08
CA ASP A 178 22.62 9.53 -7.48
C ASP A 178 22.47 9.56 -9.01
N PRO A 179 22.21 8.40 -9.64
CA PRO A 179 21.90 8.38 -11.06
C PRO A 179 20.60 9.15 -11.28
N ASP A 180 20.52 10.00 -12.32
CA ASP A 180 19.24 10.57 -12.75
C ASP A 180 18.27 9.44 -13.12
N VAL A 181 17.36 9.15 -12.18
CA VAL A 181 16.44 8.01 -12.25
C VAL A 181 15.08 8.48 -12.72
N ARG A 182 14.78 8.17 -13.99
CA ARG A 182 13.44 8.41 -14.54
C ARG A 182 12.44 7.36 -14.03
N PRO A 183 11.18 7.73 -13.77
CA PRO A 183 10.13 6.80 -13.35
C PRO A 183 9.99 5.54 -14.23
N ALA A 184 10.12 5.69 -15.54
CA ALA A 184 10.06 4.56 -16.47
C ALA A 184 11.20 3.54 -16.27
N GLY A 185 12.40 4.00 -15.88
CA GLY A 185 13.54 3.14 -15.56
C GLY A 185 13.33 2.36 -14.27
N LEU A 186 12.75 2.99 -13.24
CA LEU A 186 12.36 2.30 -12.00
C LEU A 186 11.27 1.27 -12.25
N ALA A 187 10.24 1.62 -13.03
CA ALA A 187 9.18 0.69 -13.40
C ALA A 187 9.73 -0.54 -14.13
N ALA A 188 10.62 -0.34 -15.12
CA ALA A 188 11.27 -1.43 -15.84
C ALA A 188 12.12 -2.31 -14.90
N LEU A 189 12.88 -1.70 -13.98
CA LEU A 189 13.62 -2.44 -12.95
C LEU A 189 12.68 -3.26 -12.06
N ILE A 190 11.61 -2.65 -11.53
CA ILE A 190 10.62 -3.32 -10.67
C ILE A 190 10.01 -4.54 -11.37
N VAL A 191 9.63 -4.42 -12.64
CA VAL A 191 9.10 -5.54 -13.43
C VAL A 191 10.18 -6.57 -13.73
N ALA A 192 11.41 -6.15 -14.03
CA ALA A 192 12.52 -7.06 -14.30
C ALA A 192 12.83 -7.96 -13.09
N VAL A 193 12.80 -7.40 -11.87
CA VAL A 193 13.14 -8.15 -10.65
C VAL A 193 12.05 -9.12 -10.20
N GLN A 194 10.80 -8.95 -10.67
CA GLN A 194 9.77 -9.98 -10.47
C GLN A 194 10.09 -11.29 -11.20
N ARG A 195 11.00 -11.24 -12.17
CA ARG A 195 11.35 -12.38 -13.02
C ARG A 195 12.70 -12.92 -12.60
N SER A 196 12.80 -14.23 -12.44
CA SER A 196 14.03 -14.91 -11.98
C SER A 196 15.24 -14.53 -12.85
N ARG A 197 15.08 -14.56 -14.17
CA ARG A 197 16.14 -14.17 -15.12
C ARG A 197 16.56 -12.71 -14.98
N GLY A 198 15.61 -11.79 -14.75
CA GLY A 198 15.91 -10.36 -14.59
C GLY A 198 16.59 -10.06 -13.25
N ALA A 199 16.09 -10.64 -12.16
CA ALA A 199 16.74 -10.54 -10.85
C ALA A 199 18.18 -11.08 -10.87
N ASP A 200 18.40 -12.25 -11.49
CA ASP A 200 19.74 -12.82 -11.60
C ASP A 200 20.64 -12.03 -12.55
N HIS A 201 20.08 -11.36 -13.56
CA HIS A 201 20.82 -10.43 -14.42
C HIS A 201 21.31 -9.21 -13.63
N VAL A 202 20.45 -8.54 -12.86
CA VAL A 202 20.84 -7.41 -12.01
C VAL A 202 21.90 -7.81 -10.99
N LEU A 203 21.78 -8.99 -10.35
CA LEU A 203 22.80 -9.51 -9.43
C LEU A 203 24.13 -9.81 -10.12
N ARG A 204 24.12 -10.31 -11.36
CA ARG A 204 25.37 -10.55 -12.11
C ARG A 204 26.06 -9.23 -12.43
N SER A 205 25.32 -8.22 -12.88
CA SER A 205 25.86 -6.88 -13.14
C SER A 205 26.44 -6.23 -11.89
N ALA A 206 25.85 -6.45 -10.72
CA ALA A 206 26.36 -5.99 -9.43
C ALA A 206 27.69 -6.64 -9.01
N ARG A 207 27.92 -7.90 -9.44
CA ARG A 207 29.08 -8.73 -9.07
C ARG A 207 30.25 -8.62 -10.04
N SER A 208 30.02 -8.18 -11.27
CA SER A 208 31.07 -7.98 -12.27
C SER A 208 31.90 -6.71 -12.06
N GLY A 209 31.56 -5.89 -11.05
CA GLY A 209 32.30 -4.68 -10.68
C GLY A 209 33.28 -4.90 -9.51
N ASP A 210 33.95 -3.82 -9.10
CA ASP A 210 34.90 -3.81 -7.98
C ASP A 210 34.28 -4.31 -6.65
N PRO A 211 35.08 -4.85 -5.72
CA PRO A 211 34.62 -5.20 -4.38
C PRO A 211 34.15 -3.94 -3.63
N GLY A 212 32.85 -3.67 -3.70
CA GLY A 212 32.20 -2.43 -3.23
C GLY A 212 31.10 -1.93 -4.16
N ALA A 213 31.13 -2.33 -5.44
CA ALA A 213 30.16 -1.98 -6.47
C ALA A 213 28.74 -2.46 -6.11
N ALA A 214 28.61 -3.63 -5.49
CA ALA A 214 27.32 -4.10 -4.99
C ALA A 214 26.70 -3.10 -4.00
N GLY A 215 27.48 -2.45 -3.13
CA GLY A 215 27.00 -1.46 -2.16
C GLY A 215 26.40 -0.23 -2.83
N ALA A 216 26.93 0.15 -3.99
CA ALA A 216 26.46 1.28 -4.78
C ALA A 216 25.05 1.08 -5.38
N LEU A 217 24.54 -0.17 -5.45
CA LEU A 217 23.15 -0.42 -5.88
C LEU A 217 22.12 -0.33 -4.76
N ALA A 218 22.53 -0.36 -3.50
CA ALA A 218 21.59 -0.29 -2.38
C ALA A 218 20.72 0.99 -2.40
N PRO A 219 21.23 2.19 -2.72
CA PRO A 219 20.40 3.39 -2.89
C PRO A 219 19.33 3.23 -3.99
N LEU A 220 19.70 2.67 -5.15
CA LEU A 220 18.76 2.45 -6.26
C LEU A 220 17.65 1.47 -5.86
N LEU A 221 18.01 0.36 -5.20
CA LEU A 221 17.04 -0.65 -4.75
C LEU A 221 16.15 -0.13 -3.62
N ARG A 222 16.67 0.71 -2.71
CA ARG A 222 15.84 1.41 -1.72
C ARG A 222 14.84 2.35 -2.39
N ARG A 223 15.27 3.15 -3.36
CA ARG A 223 14.38 4.03 -4.13
C ARG A 223 13.31 3.22 -4.85
N ALA A 224 13.70 2.14 -5.54
CA ALA A 224 12.76 1.23 -6.21
C ALA A 224 11.75 0.60 -5.23
N ALA A 225 12.18 0.15 -4.05
CA ALA A 225 11.28 -0.43 -3.05
C ALA A 225 10.30 0.59 -2.47
N ALA A 226 10.73 1.85 -2.29
CA ALA A 226 9.89 2.93 -1.78
C ALA A 226 8.71 3.23 -2.74
N VAL A 227 9.00 3.31 -4.04
CA VAL A 227 8.02 3.67 -5.09
C VAL A 227 7.28 2.46 -5.68
N ALA A 228 7.78 1.23 -5.50
CA ALA A 228 7.14 0.04 -6.05
C ALA A 228 5.69 -0.11 -5.55
N PRO A 229 4.75 -0.53 -6.43
CA PRO A 229 3.41 -0.90 -5.99
C PRO A 229 3.48 -2.09 -5.02
N ALA A 230 2.39 -2.27 -4.25
CA ALA A 230 2.40 -3.16 -3.10
C ALA A 230 2.70 -4.63 -3.47
N SER A 231 2.21 -5.09 -4.61
CA SER A 231 2.39 -6.46 -5.11
C SER A 231 3.82 -6.74 -5.56
N GLU A 232 4.52 -5.78 -6.17
CA GLU A 232 5.85 -5.97 -6.75
C GLU A 232 6.97 -5.66 -5.74
N ARG A 233 6.65 -4.95 -4.65
CA ARG A 233 7.63 -4.53 -3.64
C ARG A 233 8.40 -5.70 -3.02
N ALA A 234 7.73 -6.83 -2.79
CA ALA A 234 8.37 -8.01 -2.21
C ALA A 234 9.56 -8.50 -3.05
N GLY A 235 9.42 -8.53 -4.39
CA GLY A 235 10.51 -8.91 -5.29
C GLY A 235 11.73 -7.98 -5.21
N VAL A 236 11.51 -6.67 -5.08
CA VAL A 236 12.58 -5.67 -4.93
C VAL A 236 13.30 -5.85 -3.60
N LEU A 237 12.56 -6.02 -2.50
CA LEU A 237 13.12 -6.25 -1.16
C LEU A 237 13.96 -7.54 -1.11
N VAL A 238 13.50 -8.61 -1.77
CA VAL A 238 14.26 -9.87 -1.88
C VAL A 238 15.57 -9.67 -2.63
N LEU A 239 15.55 -8.92 -3.74
CA LEU A 239 16.78 -8.62 -4.47
C LEU A 239 17.77 -7.82 -3.61
N HIS A 240 17.27 -6.82 -2.89
CA HIS A 240 18.09 -6.00 -2.01
C HIS A 240 18.70 -6.82 -0.86
N ALA A 241 17.91 -7.68 -0.22
CA ALA A 241 18.39 -8.61 0.80
C ALA A 241 19.50 -9.52 0.25
N ARG A 242 19.32 -10.14 -0.93
CA ARG A 242 20.34 -10.99 -1.57
C ARG A 242 21.65 -10.26 -1.84
N LEU A 243 21.57 -8.97 -2.16
CA LEU A 243 22.73 -8.12 -2.41
C LEU A 243 23.47 -7.78 -1.11
N LEU A 244 22.75 -7.47 -0.03
CA LEU A 244 23.32 -7.22 1.31
C LEU A 244 23.98 -8.46 1.91
N VAL A 245 23.43 -9.66 1.68
CA VAL A 245 24.09 -10.92 2.06
C VAL A 245 25.48 -11.03 1.42
N GLY A 246 25.59 -10.68 0.13
CA GLY A 246 26.87 -10.68 -0.57
C GLY A 246 27.89 -9.66 -0.04
N GLN A 247 27.45 -8.67 0.76
CA GLN A 247 28.29 -7.65 1.38
C GLN A 247 28.61 -7.95 2.86
N GLY A 248 28.10 -9.05 3.41
CA GLY A 248 28.24 -9.39 4.82
C GLY A 248 27.26 -8.66 5.75
N CYS A 249 26.31 -7.90 5.22
CA CYS A 249 25.29 -7.18 6.00
C CYS A 249 24.08 -8.09 6.33
N ALA A 250 24.33 -9.22 7.01
CA ALA A 250 23.34 -10.27 7.23
C ALA A 250 22.11 -9.80 8.05
N ASP A 251 22.31 -8.95 9.06
CA ASP A 251 21.22 -8.46 9.91
C ASP A 251 20.24 -7.56 9.16
N GLU A 252 20.77 -6.66 8.32
CA GLU A 252 19.95 -5.79 7.49
C GLU A 252 19.25 -6.59 6.38
N ALA A 253 19.95 -7.56 5.78
CA ALA A 253 19.34 -8.50 4.84
C ALA A 253 18.18 -9.28 5.49
N GLY A 254 18.31 -9.68 6.75
CA GLY A 254 17.27 -10.36 7.52
C GLY A 254 16.02 -9.51 7.67
N ARG A 255 16.18 -8.26 8.12
CA ARG A 255 15.06 -7.31 8.24
C ARG A 255 14.29 -7.11 6.93
N LEU A 256 15.01 -6.97 5.81
CA LEU A 256 14.38 -6.81 4.49
C LEU A 256 13.67 -8.09 4.03
N ALA A 257 14.24 -9.26 4.32
CA ALA A 257 13.61 -10.54 3.98
C ALA A 257 12.33 -10.77 4.79
N ASP A 258 12.31 -10.43 6.07
CA ASP A 258 11.13 -10.50 6.93
C ASP A 258 10.06 -9.51 6.47
N GLU A 259 10.43 -8.27 6.11
CA GLU A 259 9.49 -7.33 5.52
C GLU A 259 8.90 -7.89 4.20
N ALA A 260 9.72 -8.47 3.33
CA ALA A 260 9.24 -9.07 2.09
C ALA A 260 8.22 -10.20 2.34
N VAL A 261 8.44 -11.05 3.34
CA VAL A 261 7.51 -12.11 3.76
C VAL A 261 6.21 -11.53 4.34
N ALA A 262 6.30 -10.46 5.14
CA ALA A 262 5.13 -9.80 5.69
C ALA A 262 4.24 -9.16 4.60
N ARG A 263 4.86 -8.67 3.52
CA ARG A 263 4.15 -8.09 2.36
C ARG A 263 3.52 -9.15 1.46
N ASP A 264 4.25 -10.23 1.18
CA ASP A 264 3.74 -11.37 0.40
C ASP A 264 4.20 -12.69 1.04
N PRO A 265 3.35 -13.31 1.89
CA PRO A 265 3.65 -14.58 2.54
C PRO A 265 3.85 -15.75 1.56
N HIS A 266 3.38 -15.63 0.32
CA HIS A 266 3.51 -16.67 -0.70
C HIS A 266 4.72 -16.46 -1.62
N HIS A 267 5.47 -15.36 -1.48
CA HIS A 267 6.65 -15.08 -2.28
C HIS A 267 7.77 -16.09 -1.99
N ALA A 268 7.95 -17.06 -2.88
CA ALA A 268 8.92 -18.16 -2.69
C ALA A 268 10.35 -17.66 -2.45
N GLY A 269 10.77 -16.58 -3.13
CA GLY A 269 12.09 -15.97 -2.93
C GLY A 269 12.28 -15.36 -1.54
N ALA A 270 11.23 -14.76 -0.97
CA ALA A 270 11.32 -14.09 0.33
C ALA A 270 11.47 -15.11 1.44
N ARG A 271 10.62 -16.14 1.41
CA ARG A 271 10.70 -17.27 2.34
C ARG A 271 12.04 -17.99 2.31
N ARG A 272 12.62 -18.20 1.12
CA ARG A 272 13.94 -18.86 0.99
C ARG A 272 15.05 -18.04 1.61
N VAL A 273 15.09 -16.73 1.33
CA VAL A 273 16.12 -15.83 1.88
C VAL A 273 15.98 -15.71 3.40
N ALA A 274 14.76 -15.49 3.91
CA ALA A 274 14.50 -15.41 5.35
C ALA A 274 14.88 -16.72 6.07
N ALA A 275 14.51 -17.88 5.51
CA ALA A 275 14.88 -19.17 6.08
C ALA A 275 16.39 -19.42 6.09
N ALA A 276 17.10 -19.05 5.00
CA ALA A 276 18.55 -19.19 4.93
C ALA A 276 19.28 -18.31 5.96
N LEU A 277 18.84 -17.05 6.11
CA LEU A 277 19.41 -16.12 7.09
C LEU A 277 19.13 -16.55 8.54
N ALA A 278 17.92 -17.01 8.83
CA ALA A 278 17.58 -17.53 10.15
C ALA A 278 18.37 -18.81 10.50
N ALA A 279 18.73 -19.63 9.50
CA ALA A 279 19.57 -20.81 9.73
C ALA A 279 21.02 -20.43 10.04
N ASP A 280 21.62 -19.54 9.25
CA ASP A 280 22.98 -19.02 9.46
C ASP A 280 23.13 -18.30 10.81
N GLN A 281 22.13 -17.52 11.24
CA GLN A 281 22.13 -16.91 12.58
C GLN A 281 22.12 -17.94 13.71
N ARG A 282 21.35 -19.03 13.56
CA ARG A 282 21.33 -20.10 14.57
C ARG A 282 22.65 -20.85 14.64
N GLU A 283 23.30 -21.08 13.49
CA GLU A 283 24.61 -21.72 13.43
C GLU A 283 25.70 -20.87 14.11
N ARG A 284 25.65 -19.54 13.95
CA ARG A 284 26.60 -18.62 14.63
C ARG A 284 26.37 -18.48 16.13
N ALA A 285 25.19 -18.82 16.62
CA ALA A 285 24.82 -18.72 18.03
C ALA A 285 25.05 -20.03 18.81
N ALA A 286 25.37 -21.13 18.12
CA ALA A 286 25.65 -22.45 18.68
C ALA A 286 27.16 -22.65 18.88
#